data_AF-A0A413BAK7-F1
#
_entry.id   AF-A0A413BAK7-F1
#
_cell.length_a   1.000
_cell.length_b   1.000
_cell.length_c   1.000
_cell.angle_alpha   90.00
_cell.angle_beta   90.00
_cell.angle_gamma   90.00
#
_symmetry.space_group_name_H-M   'P 1'
#
loop_
_entity.id
_entity.type
_entity.pdbx_description
1 polymer ?
#
loop_
_entity_poly.entity_id
_entity_poly.type
_entity_poly.pdbx_seq_one_letter_code
_entity_poly.pdbx_strand_id
1 'polypeptide(L)'
;MKKKCDKLLGILCYALGILAALYVGGYLMLIKPIHVIIIAFGNDMLTLPLLLESIIKIAFSTTFAGLVWCIGYIGYNFFKGDEDPDWAAIEARFRNKHSDTTNEDLLKEREV
;
A
#
# COMPACT_ATOMS: atom_id res chain seq x y z
N MET A 1 1.34 8.94 24.91
CA MET A 1 2.69 8.59 24.41
C MET A 1 2.66 7.30 23.58
N LYS A 2 2.15 6.16 24.10
CA LYS A 2 2.05 4.87 23.36
C LYS A 2 1.38 4.96 21.98
N LYS A 3 0.16 5.51 21.89
CA LYS A 3 -0.60 5.62 20.62
C LYS A 3 0.14 6.34 19.46
N LYS A 4 1.03 7.29 19.78
CA LYS A 4 1.82 8.00 18.75
C LYS A 4 2.99 7.14 18.26
N CYS A 5 3.63 6.39 19.16
CA CYS A 5 4.68 5.45 18.80
C CYS A 5 4.14 4.29 17.97
N ASP A 6 2.94 3.77 18.29
CA ASP A 6 2.33 2.66 17.55
C ASP A 6 1.97 3.07 16.11
N LYS A 7 1.41 4.29 15.92
CA LYS A 7 1.19 4.87 14.59
C LYS A 7 2.49 5.08 13.80
N LEU A 8 3.55 5.55 14.47
CA LEU A 8 4.86 5.74 13.84
C LEU A 8 5.48 4.40 13.42
N LEU A 9 5.35 3.37 14.26
CA LEU A 9 5.83 2.02 13.99
C LEU A 9 5.08 1.38 12.82
N GLY A 10 3.76 1.60 12.73
CA GLY A 10 2.97 1.20 11.57
C GLY A 10 3.49 1.84 10.28
N ILE A 11 3.63 3.16 10.24
CA ILE A 11 4.14 3.89 9.06
C ILE A 11 5.55 3.40 8.66
N LEU A 12 6.43 3.16 9.63
CA LEU A 12 7.76 2.59 9.39
C LEU A 12 7.67 1.18 8.80
N CYS A 13 6.80 0.33 9.32
CA CYS A 13 6.57 -1.03 8.80
C CYS A 13 6.06 -1.01 7.36
N TYR A 14 5.14 -0.08 7.05
CA TYR A 14 4.66 0.12 5.69
C TYR A 14 5.78 0.56 4.74
N ALA A 15 6.53 1.61 5.11
CA ALA A 15 7.63 2.13 4.31
C ALA A 15 8.71 1.06 4.05
N LEU A 16 9.02 0.24 5.06
CA LEU A 16 9.91 -0.92 4.91
C LEU A 16 9.32 -1.97 3.97
N GLY A 17 8.01 -2.23 4.05
CA GLY A 17 7.29 -3.10 3.11
C GLY A 17 7.34 -2.60 1.66
N ILE A 18 7.16 -1.30 1.43
CA ILE A 18 7.32 -0.66 0.11
C ILE A 18 8.74 -0.87 -0.42
N LEU A 19 9.75 -0.54 0.40
CA LEU A 19 11.15 -0.64 0.01
C LEU A 19 11.52 -2.10 -0.31
N ALA A 20 11.06 -3.05 0.51
CA ALA A 20 11.26 -4.47 0.26
C ALA A 20 10.57 -4.93 -1.03
N ALA A 21 9.34 -4.48 -1.31
CA ALA A 21 8.60 -4.81 -2.52
C ALA A 21 9.31 -4.29 -3.78
N LEU A 22 9.77 -3.03 -3.75
CA LEU A 22 10.52 -2.42 -4.85
C LEU A 22 11.87 -3.12 -5.07
N TYR A 23 12.55 -3.50 -3.99
CA TYR A 23 13.83 -4.18 -4.07
C TYR A 23 13.69 -5.62 -4.60
N VAL A 24 12.78 -6.42 -4.04
CA VAL A 24 12.61 -7.82 -4.44
C VAL A 24 11.96 -7.93 -5.80
N GLY A 25 10.82 -7.27 -5.99
CA GLY A 25 10.06 -7.33 -7.24
C GLY A 25 10.69 -6.53 -8.37
N GLY A 26 11.15 -5.31 -8.08
CA GLY A 26 11.75 -4.42 -9.09
C GLY A 26 13.22 -4.75 -9.37
N TYR A 27 14.09 -4.68 -8.37
CA TYR A 27 15.51 -4.82 -8.62
C TYR A 27 15.95 -6.27 -8.87
N LEU A 28 15.63 -7.20 -7.96
CA LEU A 28 16.10 -8.58 -8.04
C LEU A 28 15.42 -9.40 -9.14
N MET A 29 14.11 -9.23 -9.34
CA MET A 29 13.34 -10.03 -10.30
C MET A 29 13.10 -9.37 -11.66
N LEU A 30 13.31 -8.05 -11.80
CA LEU A 30 13.09 -7.35 -13.07
C LEU A 30 14.39 -6.76 -13.63
N ILE A 31 15.08 -5.86 -12.91
CA ILE A 31 16.31 -5.24 -13.41
C ILE A 31 17.43 -6.26 -13.64
N LYS A 32 17.67 -7.15 -12.66
CA LYS A 32 18.76 -8.14 -12.73
C LYS A 32 18.63 -9.11 -13.91
N PRO A 33 17.49 -9.80 -14.15
CA PRO A 33 17.36 -10.67 -15.33
C PRO A 33 17.41 -9.90 -16.65
N ILE A 34 16.89 -8.66 -16.73
CA ILE A 34 17.04 -7.82 -17.94
C ILE A 34 18.52 -7.55 -18.22
N HIS A 35 19.30 -7.19 -17.20
CA HIS A 35 20.73 -6.93 -17.34
C HIS A 35 21.50 -8.17 -17.82
N VAL A 36 21.15 -9.35 -17.27
CA VAL A 36 21.73 -10.63 -17.67
C VAL A 36 21.39 -10.95 -19.14
N ILE A 37 20.15 -10.72 -19.59
CA ILE A 37 19.78 -10.91 -21.00
C ILE A 37 20.61 -9.99 -21.90
N ILE A 38 20.74 -8.71 -21.57
CA ILE A 38 21.49 -7.73 -22.39
C ILE A 38 22.95 -8.15 -22.53
N ILE A 39 23.60 -8.53 -21.43
CA ILE A 39 25.00 -8.97 -21.43
C ILE A 39 25.17 -10.29 -22.18
N ALA A 40 24.26 -11.25 -21.98
CA ALA A 40 24.33 -12.54 -22.69
C ALA A 40 24.09 -12.38 -24.19
N PHE A 41 23.21 -11.45 -24.59
CA PHE A 41 22.98 -11.10 -25.99
C PHE A 41 24.21 -10.44 -26.61
N GLY A 42 24.86 -9.51 -25.92
CA GLY A 42 26.08 -8.84 -26.40
C GLY A 42 27.31 -9.75 -26.50
N ASN A 43 27.29 -10.91 -25.82
CA ASN A 43 28.38 -11.89 -25.83
C ASN A 43 28.10 -13.13 -26.71
N ASP A 44 27.02 -13.13 -27.51
CA ASP A 44 26.56 -14.27 -28.31
C ASP A 44 26.36 -15.59 -27.51
N MET A 45 26.27 -15.50 -26.18
CA MET A 45 26.08 -16.64 -25.26
C MET A 45 24.62 -16.81 -24.83
N LEU A 46 23.69 -16.24 -25.60
CA LEU A 46 22.27 -16.29 -25.29
C LEU A 46 21.73 -17.71 -25.50
N THR A 47 21.53 -18.42 -24.39
CA THR A 47 20.95 -19.77 -24.41
C THR A 47 19.45 -19.69 -24.12
N LEU A 48 18.65 -20.49 -24.85
CA LEU A 48 17.20 -20.65 -24.63
C LEU A 48 16.79 -20.86 -23.16
N PRO A 49 17.47 -21.72 -22.35
CA PRO A 49 17.13 -21.87 -20.93
C PRO A 49 17.28 -20.58 -20.12
N LEU A 50 18.34 -19.79 -20.39
CA LEU A 50 18.62 -18.54 -19.68
C LEU A 50 17.56 -17.46 -19.99
N LEU A 51 17.11 -17.45 -21.24
CA LEU A 51 16.06 -16.57 -21.72
C LEU A 51 14.71 -16.95 -21.07
N LEU A 52 14.36 -18.24 -21.05
CA LEU A 52 13.13 -18.73 -20.45
C LEU A 52 13.05 -18.43 -18.94
N GLU A 53 14.13 -18.70 -18.19
CA GLU A 53 14.19 -18.35 -16.76
C GLU A 53 14.00 -16.85 -16.51
N SER A 54 14.57 -16.02 -17.37
CA SER A 54 14.48 -14.57 -17.24
C SER A 54 13.07 -14.06 -17.55
N ILE A 55 12.39 -14.61 -18.56
CA ILE A 55 10.98 -14.30 -18.84
C ILE A 55 10.10 -14.69 -17.66
N ILE A 56 10.29 -15.88 -17.08
CA ILE A 56 9.51 -16.33 -15.92
C ILE A 56 9.73 -15.38 -14.73
N LYS A 57 10.98 -15.02 -14.41
CA LYS A 57 11.29 -14.06 -13.33
C LYS A 57 10.65 -12.70 -13.56
N ILE A 58 10.65 -12.19 -14.80
CA ILE A 58 10.02 -10.91 -15.16
C ILE A 58 8.48 -11.02 -15.08
N ALA A 59 7.89 -12.13 -15.51
CA ALA A 59 6.44 -12.33 -15.46
C ALA A 59 5.91 -12.38 -14.01
N PHE A 60 6.65 -13.00 -13.09
CA PHE A 60 6.27 -13.11 -11.68
C PHE A 60 6.78 -11.96 -10.80
N SER A 61 7.66 -11.10 -11.31
CA SER A 61 8.24 -9.96 -10.57
C SER A 61 7.17 -9.10 -9.91
N THR A 62 6.13 -8.74 -10.65
CA THR A 62 5.04 -7.87 -10.17
C THR A 62 4.15 -8.58 -9.15
N THR A 63 3.96 -9.90 -9.29
CA THR A 63 3.23 -10.72 -8.32
C THR A 63 3.98 -10.80 -6.99
N PHE A 64 5.30 -11.05 -7.02
CA PHE A 64 6.12 -11.06 -5.80
C PHE A 64 6.23 -9.67 -5.18
N ALA A 65 6.34 -8.60 -5.99
CA ALA A 65 6.28 -7.22 -5.51
C ALA A 65 4.97 -6.96 -4.76
N GLY A 66 3.84 -7.34 -5.36
CA GLY A 66 2.51 -7.21 -4.76
C GLY A 66 2.37 -8.02 -3.47
N LEU A 67 2.89 -9.24 -3.41
CA LEU A 67 2.86 -10.07 -2.21
C LEU A 67 3.64 -9.43 -1.06
N VAL A 68 4.86 -8.95 -1.31
CA VAL A 68 5.68 -8.27 -0.29
C VAL A 68 5.01 -6.98 0.19
N TRP A 69 4.40 -6.23 -0.74
CA TRP A 69 3.62 -5.04 -0.43
C TRP A 69 2.42 -5.36 0.47
N CYS A 70 1.65 -6.40 0.14
CA CYS A 70 0.50 -6.83 0.92
C CYS A 70 0.89 -7.21 2.36
N ILE A 71 2.03 -7.88 2.57
CA ILE A 71 2.54 -8.21 3.91
C ILE A 71 2.86 -6.92 4.68
N GLY A 72 3.52 -5.95 4.04
CA GLY A 72 3.77 -4.64 4.65
C GLY A 72 2.50 -3.87 5.01
N TYR A 73 1.47 -3.98 4.17
CA TYR A 73 0.15 -3.38 4.42
C TYR A 73 -0.60 -4.04 5.58
N ILE A 74 -0.51 -5.37 5.71
CA ILE A 74 -1.08 -6.09 6.85
C ILE A 74 -0.37 -5.69 8.15
N GLY A 75 0.96 -5.60 8.13
CA GLY A 75 1.75 -5.12 9.27
C GLY A 75 1.39 -3.69 9.67
N TYR A 76 1.25 -2.80 8.68
CA TYR A 76 0.76 -1.43 8.90
C TYR A 76 -0.58 -1.39 9.64
N ASN A 77 -1.56 -2.15 9.18
CA ASN A 77 -2.89 -2.19 9.81
C ASN A 77 -2.87 -2.81 11.20
N PHE A 78 -2.02 -3.82 11.43
CA PHE A 78 -1.84 -4.43 12.75
C PHE A 78 -1.29 -3.43 13.78
N PHE A 79 -0.33 -2.59 13.40
CA PHE A 79 0.26 -1.60 14.31
C PHE A 79 -0.53 -0.28 14.41
N LYS A 80 -1.23 0.13 13.35
CA LYS A 80 -2.07 1.33 13.34
C LYS A 80 -3.32 1.16 14.22
N GLY A 81 -3.90 -0.04 14.25
CA GLY A 81 -5.18 -0.33 14.90
C GLY A 81 -6.38 0.32 14.16
N ASP A 82 -7.59 -0.15 14.46
CA ASP A 82 -8.90 0.21 13.85
C ASP A 82 -9.30 1.70 14.01
N GLU A 83 -8.41 2.58 14.48
CA GLU A 83 -8.69 4.03 14.49
C GLU A 83 -8.53 4.58 13.07
N ASP A 84 -9.56 4.41 12.24
CA ASP A 84 -9.74 5.19 11.03
C ASP A 84 -10.28 6.59 11.39
N PRO A 85 -9.43 7.64 11.34
CA PRO A 85 -9.84 9.00 11.69
C PRO A 85 -10.91 9.55 10.73
N ASP A 86 -11.01 8.99 9.52
CA ASP A 86 -12.00 9.39 8.53
C ASP A 86 -13.41 8.95 8.91
N TRP A 87 -13.61 7.75 9.49
CA TRP A 87 -14.94 7.33 9.95
C TRP A 87 -15.45 8.23 11.08
N ALA A 88 -14.58 8.52 12.06
CA ALA A 88 -14.93 9.43 13.15
C ALA A 88 -15.27 10.85 12.66
N ALA A 89 -14.55 11.34 11.65
CA ALA A 89 -14.84 12.64 11.02
C ALA A 89 -16.13 12.61 10.17
N ILE A 90 -16.43 11.50 9.51
CA ILE A 90 -17.67 11.29 8.76
C ILE A 90 -18.87 11.23 9.74
N GLU A 91 -18.75 10.48 10.84
CA GLU A 91 -19.81 10.36 11.85
C GLU A 91 -20.09 11.71 12.54
N ALA A 92 -19.05 12.49 12.83
CA ALA A 92 -19.20 13.84 13.35
C ALA A 92 -19.91 14.78 12.35
N ARG A 93 -19.60 14.69 11.05
CA ARG A 93 -20.30 15.45 10.00
C ARG A 93 -21.78 15.05 9.89
N PHE A 94 -22.09 13.76 9.98
CA PHE A 94 -23.47 13.28 9.97
C PHE A 94 -24.27 13.77 11.18
N ARG A 95 -23.71 13.67 12.39
CA ARG A 95 -24.35 14.18 13.63
C ARG A 95 -24.66 15.67 13.55
N ASN A 96 -23.71 16.47 13.11
CA ASN A 96 -23.88 17.93 13.02
C ASN A 96 -24.98 18.32 12.02
N LYS A 97 -25.00 17.68 10.84
CA LYS A 97 -26.05 17.94 9.83
C LYS A 97 -27.45 17.63 10.35
N HIS A 98 -27.61 16.55 11.12
CA HIS A 98 -28.91 16.18 11.68
C HIS A 98 -29.35 17.15 12.78
N SER A 99 -28.43 17.54 13.66
CA SER A 99 -28.63 18.60 14.66
C SER A 99 -29.12 19.90 14.02
N ASP A 100 -28.45 20.38 12.97
CA ASP A 100 -28.78 21.66 12.33
C ASP A 100 -30.19 21.65 11.73
N THR A 101 -30.59 20.53 11.12
CA THR A 101 -31.93 20.37 10.53
C THR A 101 -33.00 20.40 11.63
N THR A 102 -32.79 19.67 12.73
CA THR A 102 -33.72 19.68 13.87
C THR A 102 -33.85 21.06 14.51
N ASN A 103 -32.75 21.81 14.65
CA ASN A 103 -32.81 23.16 15.20
C ASN A 103 -33.54 24.13 14.27
N GLU A 104 -33.33 24.05 12.96
CA GLU A 104 -34.05 24.85 11.95
C GLU A 104 -35.56 24.57 11.98
N ASP A 105 -35.96 23.30 12.06
CA ASP A 105 -37.37 22.91 12.07
C ASP A 105 -38.08 23.41 13.35
N LEU A 106 -37.42 23.30 14.51
CA LEU A 106 -37.94 23.82 15.78
C LEU A 106 -38.07 25.36 15.81
N LEU A 107 -37.18 26.06 15.10
CA LEU A 107 -37.27 27.51 14.97
C LEU A 107 -38.45 27.90 14.08
N LYS A 108 -38.64 27.21 12.96
CA LYS A 108 -39.78 27.44 12.07
C LYS A 108 -41.11 27.18 12.78
N GLU A 109 -41.22 26.14 13.60
CA GLU A 109 -42.42 25.88 14.40
C GLU A 109 -42.69 26.93 15.49
N ARG A 110 -41.66 27.64 15.97
CA ARG A 110 -41.82 28.71 16.98
C ARG A 110 -42.26 30.04 16.34
N GLU A 111 -41.99 30.24 15.05
CA GLU A 111 -42.34 31.46 14.32
C GLU A 111 -43.77 31.43 13.71
N VAL A 112 -44.47 30.30 13.80
CA VAL A 112 -45.90 30.15 13.42
C VAL A 112 -46.81 30.25 14.64
#